data_AF-A0A9C8GMU4-F1
#
_entry.id   AF-A0A9C8GMU4-F1
#
_cell.length_a   1.000
_cell.length_b   1.000
_cell.length_c   1.000
_cell.angle_alpha   90.00
_cell.angle_beta   90.00
_cell.angle_gamma   90.00
#
_symmetry.space_group_name_H-M   'P 1'
#
loop_
_entity.id
_entity.type
_entity.pdbx_description
1 polymer ?
#
loop_
_entity_poly.entity_id
_entity_poly.type
_entity_poly.pdbx_seq_one_letter_code
_entity_poly.pdbx_strand_id
1 'polypeptide(L)'
;MRRYLAARLRDVIEQRADPVYQDPLAFFDNTYPTEGLRVLLDGLDHGDVVTHTLWGELAYQIGGAEGYALTKNSDQDCSAPGTGLLEQLVGGRPTLIMLDEAARHLRAAQAVPTVTGKSDLAEQTVAFLMSLFEFAASQEQVCVILTLADSRDAFGKEEEEEEEVAAG
;
A
#
# COMPACT_ATOMS: atom_id res chain seq x y z
N MET A 1 -20.50 11.69 7.52
CA MET A 1 -20.43 12.17 6.12
C MET A 1 -19.11 11.66 5.55
N ARG A 2 -19.13 10.56 4.77
CA ARG A 2 -17.89 9.96 4.20
C ARG A 2 -17.35 10.89 3.11
N ARG A 3 -16.27 11.61 3.38
CA ARG A 3 -15.53 12.37 2.36
C ARG A 3 -14.53 11.40 1.72
N TYR A 4 -14.80 11.02 0.48
CA TYR A 4 -13.81 10.38 -0.39
C TYR A 4 -12.80 11.47 -0.78
N LEU A 5 -11.57 11.41 -0.24
CA LEU A 5 -10.50 12.39 -0.46
C LEU A 5 -9.33 11.73 -1.18
N ALA A 6 -9.59 11.27 -2.40
CA ALA A 6 -8.60 11.42 -3.45
C ALA A 6 -8.89 12.78 -4.12
N ALA A 7 -7.86 13.58 -4.43
CA ALA A 7 -8.07 14.63 -5.42
C ALA A 7 -8.70 13.94 -6.64
N ARG A 8 -9.94 14.29 -7.00
CA ARG A 8 -10.51 13.71 -8.22
C ARG A 8 -9.52 14.10 -9.30
N LEU A 9 -9.05 13.15 -10.10
CA LEU A 9 -8.12 13.46 -11.19
C LEU A 9 -8.70 14.58 -12.08
N ARG A 10 -10.03 14.64 -12.18
CA ARG A 10 -10.80 15.75 -12.75
C ARG A 10 -10.48 17.10 -12.11
N ASP A 11 -10.44 17.20 -10.79
CA ASP A 11 -10.16 18.45 -10.07
C ASP A 11 -8.69 18.88 -10.26
N VAL A 12 -7.75 17.94 -10.43
CA VAL A 12 -6.37 18.26 -10.83
C VAL A 12 -6.34 18.81 -12.27
N ILE A 13 -7.00 18.13 -13.20
CA ILE A 13 -7.11 18.56 -14.61
C ILE A 13 -7.81 19.92 -14.72
N GLU A 14 -8.82 20.18 -13.89
CA GLU A 14 -9.60 21.42 -13.87
C GLU A 14 -9.00 22.51 -12.97
N GLN A 15 -7.80 22.30 -12.40
CA GLN A 15 -7.12 23.26 -11.51
C GLN A 15 -7.92 23.66 -10.26
N ARG A 16 -8.74 22.74 -9.75
CA ARG A 16 -9.56 22.90 -8.54
C ARG A 16 -9.06 22.07 -7.35
N ALA A 17 -8.05 21.24 -7.55
CA ALA A 17 -7.38 20.49 -6.48
C ALA A 17 -6.47 21.39 -5.62
N ASP A 18 -6.13 20.91 -4.42
CA ASP A 18 -5.16 21.57 -3.54
C ASP A 18 -3.86 21.90 -4.31
N PRO A 19 -3.24 23.08 -4.11
CA PRO A 19 -2.05 23.51 -4.86
C PRO A 19 -0.91 22.49 -4.91
N VAL A 20 -0.76 21.64 -3.89
CA VAL A 20 0.26 20.57 -3.88
C VAL A 20 0.07 19.55 -5.02
N TYR A 21 -1.17 19.37 -5.49
CA TYR A 21 -1.48 18.51 -6.63
C TYR A 21 -1.39 19.23 -7.98
N GLN A 22 -1.11 20.54 -7.99
CA GLN A 22 -0.99 21.33 -9.23
C GLN A 22 0.45 21.64 -9.61
N ASP A 23 1.39 21.58 -8.66
CA ASP A 23 2.82 21.64 -8.93
C ASP A 23 3.36 20.22 -9.15
N PRO A 24 3.77 19.85 -10.37
CA PRO A 24 4.29 18.51 -10.65
C PRO A 24 5.51 18.17 -9.80
N LEU A 25 6.40 19.12 -9.51
CA LEU A 25 7.61 18.83 -8.74
C LEU A 25 7.26 18.52 -7.28
N ALA A 26 6.44 19.38 -6.64
CA ALA A 26 5.96 19.13 -5.28
C ALA A 26 5.11 17.85 -5.17
N PHE A 27 4.36 17.53 -6.22
CA PHE A 27 3.60 16.29 -6.33
C PHE A 27 4.52 15.07 -6.40
N PHE A 28 5.52 15.09 -7.30
CA PHE A 28 6.46 13.97 -7.47
C PHE A 28 7.36 13.78 -6.25
N ASP A 29 7.79 14.85 -5.59
CA ASP A 29 8.59 14.79 -4.35
C ASP A 29 7.87 14.05 -3.21
N ASN A 30 6.54 13.96 -3.28
CA ASN A 30 5.71 13.26 -2.29
C ASN A 30 4.91 12.10 -2.90
N THR A 31 5.32 11.62 -4.08
CA THR A 31 4.73 10.45 -4.74
C THR A 31 5.67 9.26 -4.60
N TYR A 32 5.16 8.17 -4.03
CA TYR A 32 5.94 6.96 -3.80
C TYR A 32 5.38 5.81 -4.65
N PRO A 33 5.97 5.55 -5.85
CA PRO A 33 5.57 4.45 -6.70
C PRO A 33 6.15 3.14 -6.17
N THR A 34 5.30 2.12 -6.09
CA THR A 34 5.74 0.73 -5.88
C THR A 34 5.76 0.00 -7.20
N GLU A 35 6.57 0.50 -8.15
CA GLU A 35 6.69 -0.11 -9.48
C GLU A 35 7.14 -1.56 -9.37
N GLY A 36 6.39 -2.46 -10.01
CA GLY A 36 6.79 -3.85 -10.11
C GLY A 36 6.78 -4.58 -8.76
N LEU A 37 5.64 -4.56 -8.05
CA LEU A 37 5.37 -5.48 -6.92
C LEU A 37 5.67 -6.97 -7.26
N ARG A 38 5.79 -7.31 -8.53
CA ARG A 38 6.32 -8.60 -9.02
C ARG A 38 7.75 -8.89 -8.57
N VAL A 39 8.64 -7.91 -8.64
CA VAL A 39 10.08 -8.04 -8.32
C VAL A 39 10.29 -8.10 -6.82
N LEU A 40 9.37 -7.52 -6.05
CA LEU A 40 9.47 -7.42 -4.61
C LEU A 40 9.63 -8.78 -3.92
N LEU A 41 8.97 -9.83 -4.43
CA LEU A 41 9.08 -11.18 -3.86
C LEU A 41 10.48 -11.78 -4.02
N ASP A 42 11.21 -11.39 -5.07
CA ASP A 42 12.58 -11.83 -5.32
C ASP A 42 13.61 -10.95 -4.59
N GLY A 43 13.15 -9.88 -3.92
CA GLY A 43 13.98 -8.86 -3.30
C GLY A 43 14.27 -7.71 -4.26
N LEU A 44 13.97 -6.48 -3.83
CA LEU A 44 14.31 -5.27 -4.56
C LEU A 44 15.54 -4.63 -3.92
N ASP A 45 16.65 -4.63 -4.66
CA ASP A 45 17.95 -4.16 -4.17
C ASP A 45 18.13 -2.65 -4.45
N HIS A 46 18.23 -1.88 -3.38
CA HIS A 46 18.48 -0.44 -3.39
C HIS A 46 19.96 -0.07 -3.20
N GLY A 47 20.84 -1.07 -3.06
CA GLY A 47 22.28 -0.95 -2.86
C GLY A 47 22.71 -0.96 -1.39
N ASP A 48 21.90 -0.41 -0.49
CA ASP A 48 22.10 -0.41 0.96
C ASP A 48 21.10 -1.29 1.72
N VAL A 49 19.92 -1.50 1.13
CA VAL A 49 18.82 -2.30 1.64
C VAL A 49 18.24 -3.17 0.52
N VAL A 50 17.80 -4.38 0.88
CA VAL A 50 16.95 -5.22 0.02
C VAL A 50 15.58 -5.33 0.69
N THR A 51 14.52 -4.98 -0.02
CA THR A 51 13.13 -5.05 0.47
C THR A 51 12.41 -6.25 -0.13
N HIS A 52 11.57 -6.92 0.66
CA HIS A 52 10.86 -8.14 0.23
C HIS A 52 9.33 -8.02 0.27
N THR A 53 8.82 -6.97 0.92
CA THR A 53 7.41 -6.82 1.24
C THR A 53 6.92 -5.42 0.93
N LEU A 54 5.60 -5.27 0.73
CA LEU A 54 4.99 -3.98 0.39
C LEU A 54 5.30 -2.91 1.44
N TRP A 55 5.26 -3.26 2.72
CA TRP A 55 5.57 -2.34 3.80
C TRP A 55 7.07 -2.05 3.92
N GLY A 56 7.94 -3.02 3.62
CA GLY A 56 9.39 -2.82 3.52
C GLY A 56 9.73 -1.80 2.45
N GLU A 57 9.16 -1.98 1.25
CA GLU A 57 9.36 -1.07 0.12
C GLU A 57 8.79 0.31 0.37
N LEU A 58 7.55 0.39 0.88
CA LEU A 58 6.92 1.67 1.19
C LEU A 58 7.73 2.46 2.23
N ALA A 59 8.26 1.78 3.25
CA ALA A 59 9.09 2.41 4.26
C ALA A 59 10.42 2.93 3.69
N TYR A 60 11.04 2.16 2.80
CA TYR A 60 12.26 2.59 2.12
C TYR A 60 12.00 3.78 1.18
N GLN A 61 10.93 3.74 0.38
CA GLN A 61 10.58 4.84 -0.53
C GLN A 61 10.33 6.15 0.23
N ILE A 62 9.68 6.08 1.40
CA ILE A 62 9.34 7.27 2.20
C ILE A 62 10.53 7.80 3.03
N GLY A 63 11.36 6.91 3.58
CA GLY A 63 12.37 7.27 4.59
C GLY A 63 13.78 6.76 4.31
N GLY A 64 14.04 6.19 3.13
CA GLY A 64 15.29 5.50 2.82
C GLY A 64 15.60 4.36 3.79
N ALA A 65 16.89 4.09 4.00
CA ALA A 65 17.34 3.07 4.94
C ALA A 65 16.84 3.28 6.39
N GLU A 66 16.65 4.53 6.83
CA GLU A 66 16.09 4.84 8.15
C GLU A 66 14.62 4.44 8.24
N GLY A 67 13.85 4.69 7.18
CA GLY A 67 12.47 4.22 7.07
C GLY A 67 12.38 2.70 7.09
N TYR A 68 13.20 2.02 6.28
CA TYR A 68 13.26 0.56 6.27
C TYR A 68 13.64 -0.04 7.62
N ALA A 69 14.52 0.61 8.39
CA ALA A 69 14.89 0.12 9.72
C ALA A 69 13.69 -0.06 10.66
N LEU A 70 12.61 0.72 10.47
CA LEU A 70 11.37 0.58 11.23
C LEU A 70 10.57 -0.68 10.88
N THR A 71 10.74 -1.22 9.67
CA THR A 71 10.00 -2.38 9.14
C THR A 71 10.83 -3.64 8.99
N LYS A 72 12.15 -3.57 9.17
CA LYS A 72 13.09 -4.65 8.90
C LYS A 72 12.66 -6.02 9.43
N ASN A 73 12.24 -6.11 10.68
CA ASN A 73 11.82 -7.40 11.25
C ASN A 73 10.54 -7.91 10.57
N SER A 74 9.54 -7.05 10.38
CA SER A 74 8.30 -7.39 9.67
C SER A 74 8.53 -7.81 8.23
N ASP A 75 9.43 -7.12 7.52
CA ASP A 75 9.85 -7.44 6.15
C ASP A 75 10.50 -8.84 6.07
N GLN A 76 11.44 -9.13 6.99
CA GLN A 76 12.11 -10.42 7.07
C GLN A 76 11.17 -11.57 7.50
N ASP A 77 10.24 -11.28 8.40
CA ASP A 77 9.28 -12.27 8.91
C ASP A 77 8.10 -12.50 7.95
N CYS A 78 8.00 -11.67 6.90
CA CYS A 78 6.84 -11.57 6.02
C CYS A 78 5.52 -11.35 6.80
N SER A 79 5.58 -10.64 7.93
CA SER A 79 4.41 -10.36 8.78
C SER A 79 4.10 -8.87 8.81
N ALA A 80 2.85 -8.52 8.56
CA ALA A 80 2.41 -7.14 8.44
C ALA A 80 2.68 -6.34 9.73
N PRO A 81 3.26 -5.14 9.63
CA PRO A 81 3.46 -4.27 10.78
C PRO A 81 2.13 -3.67 11.25
N GLY A 82 2.09 -3.22 12.51
CA GLY A 82 0.94 -2.51 13.06
C GLY A 82 0.77 -1.09 12.49
N THR A 83 -0.42 -0.51 12.70
CA THR A 83 -0.82 0.81 12.17
C THR A 83 0.08 1.97 12.59
N GLY A 84 0.70 1.91 13.78
CA GLY A 84 1.60 2.95 14.28
C GLY A 84 2.85 3.17 13.41
N LEU A 85 3.22 2.22 12.55
CA LEU A 85 4.29 2.39 11.58
C LEU A 85 3.99 3.51 10.58
N LEU A 86 2.77 3.55 10.04
CA LEU A 86 2.40 4.49 8.97
C LEU A 86 2.41 5.94 9.49
N GLU A 87 1.98 6.13 10.75
CA GLU A 87 2.09 7.42 11.44
C GLU A 87 3.54 7.89 11.55
N GLN A 88 4.47 6.99 11.87
CA GLN A 88 5.89 7.31 11.99
C GLN A 88 6.55 7.61 10.64
N LEU A 89 6.22 6.85 9.60
CA LEU A 89 6.79 7.02 8.25
C LEU A 89 6.28 8.31 7.58
N VAL A 90 4.97 8.46 7.52
CA VAL A 90 4.31 9.53 6.76
C VAL A 90 4.33 10.84 7.55
N GLY A 91 4.07 10.77 8.86
CA GLY A 91 3.91 11.95 9.71
C GLY A 91 2.78 12.86 9.22
N GLY A 92 2.99 14.18 9.30
CA GLY A 92 2.02 15.20 8.86
C GLY A 92 2.22 15.71 7.43
N ARG A 93 2.97 15.00 6.58
CA ARG A 93 3.32 15.46 5.23
C ARG A 93 2.23 15.07 4.22
N PRO A 94 1.81 15.98 3.31
CA PRO A 94 1.01 15.59 2.15
C PRO A 94 1.70 14.47 1.39
N THR A 95 1.02 13.35 1.18
CA THR A 95 1.64 12.11 0.70
C THR A 95 0.72 11.40 -0.28
N LEU A 96 1.25 11.03 -1.45
CA LEU A 96 0.59 10.17 -2.43
C LEU A 96 1.31 8.81 -2.50
N ILE A 97 0.57 7.73 -2.23
CA ILE A 97 1.07 6.36 -2.35
C ILE A 97 0.43 5.73 -3.58
N MET A 98 1.26 5.22 -4.50
CA MET A 98 0.80 4.55 -5.73
C MET A 98 1.18 3.07 -5.70
N LEU A 99 0.16 2.21 -5.70
CA LEU A 99 0.28 0.76 -5.68
C LEU A 99 -0.13 0.21 -7.04
N ASP A 100 0.84 -0.29 -7.81
CA ASP A 100 0.59 -0.81 -9.15
C ASP A 100 0.57 -2.36 -9.19
N GLU A 101 -0.36 -2.92 -9.97
CA GLU A 101 -0.57 -4.37 -10.13
C GLU A 101 -0.84 -5.16 -8.83
N ALA A 102 -1.59 -4.60 -7.87
CA ALA A 102 -1.80 -5.21 -6.55
C ALA A 102 -2.39 -6.64 -6.62
N ALA A 103 -3.37 -6.89 -7.50
CA ALA A 103 -3.95 -8.22 -7.68
C ALA A 103 -2.91 -9.29 -8.10
N ARG A 104 -1.96 -8.90 -8.95
CA ARG A 104 -0.91 -9.81 -9.40
C ARG A 104 0.07 -10.12 -8.28
N HIS A 105 0.45 -9.12 -7.49
CA HIS A 105 1.30 -9.31 -6.34
C HIS A 105 0.67 -10.27 -5.34
N LEU A 106 -0.59 -10.07 -4.98
CA LEU A 106 -1.32 -10.95 -4.06
C LEU A 106 -1.33 -12.41 -4.53
N ARG A 107 -1.52 -12.66 -5.84
CA ARG A 107 -1.45 -14.03 -6.38
C ARG A 107 -0.07 -14.67 -6.21
N ALA A 108 1.00 -13.92 -6.44
CA ALA A 108 2.36 -14.44 -6.29
C ALA A 108 2.74 -14.60 -4.81
N ALA A 109 2.28 -13.70 -3.94
CA ALA A 109 2.54 -13.71 -2.51
C ALA A 109 1.93 -14.91 -1.77
N GLN A 110 0.88 -15.55 -2.29
CA GLN A 110 0.28 -16.77 -1.72
C GLN A 110 1.29 -17.94 -1.62
N ALA A 111 2.31 -17.95 -2.47
CA ALA A 111 3.34 -18.99 -2.45
C ALA A 111 4.42 -18.75 -1.37
N VAL A 112 4.39 -17.62 -0.67
CA VAL A 112 5.41 -17.23 0.31
C VAL A 112 4.83 -17.37 1.72
N PRO A 113 5.19 -18.43 2.47
CA PRO A 113 4.72 -18.59 3.84
C PRO A 113 5.40 -17.58 4.78
N THR A 114 4.68 -17.14 5.80
CA THR A 114 5.30 -16.39 6.91
C THR A 114 6.27 -17.27 7.69
N VAL A 115 7.19 -16.67 8.46
CA VAL A 115 8.14 -17.42 9.31
C VAL A 115 7.43 -18.36 10.29
N THR A 116 6.24 -17.98 10.76
CA THR A 116 5.45 -18.84 11.67
C THR A 116 4.77 -20.02 10.97
N GLY A 117 4.63 -19.96 9.64
CA GLY A 117 3.90 -20.92 8.82
C GLY A 117 2.38 -20.94 9.05
N LYS A 118 1.82 -19.98 9.80
CA LYS A 118 0.39 -19.91 10.13
C LYS A 118 -0.46 -19.15 9.10
N SER A 119 0.19 -18.38 8.25
CA SER A 119 -0.38 -17.58 7.16
C SER A 119 0.64 -17.45 6.03
N ASP A 120 0.25 -16.80 4.94
CA ASP A 120 1.13 -16.43 3.83
C ASP A 120 1.25 -14.91 3.66
N LEU A 121 2.17 -14.48 2.79
CA LEU A 121 2.43 -13.07 2.53
C LEU A 121 1.24 -12.38 1.84
N ALA A 122 0.35 -13.10 1.14
CA ALA A 122 -0.83 -12.50 0.55
C ALA A 122 -1.83 -12.09 1.63
N GLU A 123 -2.13 -12.96 2.59
CA GLU A 123 -2.97 -12.64 3.75
C GLU A 123 -2.40 -11.46 4.55
N GLN A 124 -1.07 -11.43 4.76
CA GLN A 124 -0.40 -10.32 5.44
C GLN A 124 -0.45 -9.02 4.62
N THR A 125 -0.31 -9.10 3.29
CA THR A 125 -0.43 -7.94 2.42
C THR A 125 -1.84 -7.37 2.44
N VAL A 126 -2.89 -8.20 2.43
CA VAL A 126 -4.28 -7.75 2.59
C VAL A 126 -4.47 -7.04 3.93
N ALA A 127 -3.99 -7.62 5.03
CA ALA A 127 -4.06 -6.99 6.35
C ALA A 127 -3.33 -5.62 6.39
N PHE A 128 -2.17 -5.53 5.74
CA PHE A 128 -1.44 -4.27 5.60
C PHE A 128 -2.19 -3.24 4.74
N LEU A 129 -2.81 -3.65 3.63
CA LEU A 129 -3.61 -2.76 2.79
C LEU A 129 -4.82 -2.20 3.55
N MET A 130 -5.51 -3.03 4.35
CA MET A 130 -6.60 -2.57 5.21
C MET A 130 -6.11 -1.50 6.20
N SER A 131 -4.99 -1.79 6.87
CA SER A 131 -4.35 -0.83 7.79
C SER A 131 -3.95 0.47 7.10
N LEU A 132 -3.44 0.39 5.86
CA LEU A 132 -3.07 1.54 5.05
C LEU A 132 -4.28 2.38 4.65
N PHE A 133 -5.38 1.75 4.25
CA PHE A 133 -6.61 2.46 3.90
C PHE A 133 -7.27 3.11 5.12
N GLU A 134 -7.27 2.44 6.26
CA GLU A 134 -7.73 3.04 7.52
C GLU A 134 -6.89 4.25 7.92
N PHE A 135 -5.56 4.13 7.83
CA PHE A 135 -4.65 5.24 8.08
C PHE A 135 -4.91 6.40 7.12
N ALA A 136 -4.98 6.15 5.81
CA ALA A 136 -5.26 7.18 4.81
C ALA A 136 -6.64 7.84 5.04
N ALA A 137 -7.66 7.08 5.43
CA ALA A 137 -8.97 7.61 5.77
C ALA A 137 -8.97 8.49 7.03
N SER A 138 -8.00 8.30 7.93
CA SER A 138 -7.82 9.10 9.14
C SER A 138 -7.02 10.40 8.92
N GLN A 139 -6.31 10.52 7.79
CA GLN A 139 -5.42 11.64 7.50
C GLN A 139 -5.97 12.48 6.34
N GLU A 140 -6.14 13.80 6.54
CA GLU A 140 -6.65 14.68 5.48
C GLU A 140 -5.68 14.84 4.29
N GLN A 141 -4.40 14.52 4.50
CA GLN A 141 -3.30 14.80 3.57
C GLN A 141 -2.68 13.55 2.92
N VAL A 142 -3.25 12.36 3.13
CA VAL A 142 -2.74 11.10 2.56
C VAL A 142 -3.70 10.58 1.52
N CYS A 143 -3.20 10.35 0.31
CA CYS A 143 -3.96 9.75 -0.79
C CYS A 143 -3.32 8.41 -1.17
N VAL A 144 -4.13 7.37 -1.35
CA VAL A 144 -3.67 6.05 -1.84
C VAL A 144 -4.37 5.76 -3.15
N ILE A 145 -3.58 5.50 -4.19
CA ILE A 145 -4.05 5.02 -5.49
C ILE A 145 -3.60 3.57 -5.63
N LEU A 146 -4.54 2.69 -5.91
CA LEU A 146 -4.26 1.28 -6.14
C LEU A 146 -4.81 0.86 -7.51
N THR A 147 -3.98 0.23 -8.33
CA THR A 147 -4.40 -0.34 -9.61
C THR A 147 -4.65 -1.84 -9.45
N LEU A 148 -5.77 -2.27 -10.02
CA LEU A 148 -6.10 -3.68 -10.16
C LEU A 148 -6.08 -3.99 -11.66
N ALA A 149 -5.08 -4.77 -12.09
CA ALA A 149 -4.98 -5.20 -13.48
C ALA A 149 -6.09 -6.21 -13.86
N ASP A 150 -6.76 -6.84 -12.88
CA ASP A 150 -7.87 -7.77 -13.07
C ASP A 150 -8.94 -7.56 -12.00
N SER A 151 -10.16 -7.22 -12.40
CA SER A 151 -11.27 -6.87 -11.50
C SER A 151 -12.00 -8.07 -10.87
N ARG A 152 -11.52 -9.30 -11.09
CA ARG A 152 -12.24 -10.54 -10.70
C ARG A 152 -11.72 -11.23 -9.42
N ASP A 153 -10.51 -10.92 -8.96
CA ASP A 153 -9.86 -11.76 -7.93
C ASP A 153 -9.43 -11.01 -6.64
N ALA A 154 -9.58 -9.69 -6.55
CA ALA A 154 -8.91 -8.91 -5.50
C ALA A 154 -9.60 -8.95 -4.12
N PHE A 155 -10.92 -9.17 -4.07
CA PHE A 155 -11.73 -9.18 -2.84
C PHE A 155 -12.70 -10.37 -2.76
N GLY A 156 -12.57 -11.35 -3.67
CA GLY A 156 -13.58 -12.37 -3.94
C GLY A 156 -13.87 -13.41 -2.84
N LYS A 157 -13.38 -13.21 -1.61
CA LYS A 157 -13.73 -14.06 -0.47
C LYS A 157 -14.57 -13.37 0.62
N GLU A 158 -14.67 -12.04 0.62
CA GLU A 158 -15.53 -11.34 1.58
C GLU A 158 -16.93 -11.03 1.01
N GLU A 159 -17.12 -11.03 -0.31
CA GLU A 159 -18.43 -10.79 -0.94
C GLU A 159 -19.28 -12.07 -1.13
N GLU A 160 -18.67 -13.27 -1.10
CA GLU A 160 -19.42 -14.53 -1.26
C GLU A 160 -20.23 -14.95 0.00
N GLU A 161 -19.92 -14.41 1.19
CA GLU A 161 -20.70 -14.70 2.40
C GLU A 161 -22.02 -13.88 2.50
N GLU A 162 -22.16 -12.76 1.78
CA GLU A 162 -23.41 -11.97 1.83
C GLU A 162 -24.50 -12.50 0.87
N GLU A 163 -24.14 -13.17 -0.23
CA GLU A 163 -25.13 -13.73 -1.17
C GLU A 163 -25.77 -15.05 -0.68
N GLU A 164 -25.06 -15.87 0.11
CA GLU A 164 -25.61 -17.14 0.63
C GLU A 164 -26.66 -16.91 1.74
N VAL A 165 -26.56 -15.82 2.50
CA VAL A 165 -27.53 -15.50 3.58
C VAL A 165 -28.79 -14.80 3.02
N ALA A 166 -28.73 -14.21 1.82
CA ALA A 166 -29.88 -13.60 1.16
C ALA A 166 -30.71 -14.60 0.31
N ALA A 167 -30.20 -15.81 0.08
CA ALA A 167 -30.84 -16.86 -0.70
C ALA A 167 -31.31 -18.08 0.14
N GLY A 168 -31.15 -18.03 1.46
CA GLY A 168 -31.56 -19.07 2.43
C GLY A 168 -32.87 -18.78 3.17
#